data_AF-X1L800-F1
#
_entry.id   AF-X1L800-F1
#
_cell.length_a   1.000
_cell.length_b   1.000
_cell.length_c   1.000
_cell.angle_alpha   90.00
_cell.angle_beta   90.00
_cell.angle_gamma   90.00
#
_symmetry.space_group_name_H-M   'P 1'
#
loop_
_entity.id
_entity.type
_entity.pdbx_description
1 polymer ?
#
loop_
_entity_poly.entity_id
_entity_poly.type
_entity_poly.pdbx_seq_one_letter_code
_entity_poly.pdbx_strand_id
1 'polypeptide(L)' 'MAWLVKMLKSAEPPISEKKFVAISAYNQAVSVTKIREYLALLEDMEVLENEKGVLKWLG' A
#
# COMPACT_ATOMS: atom_id res chain seq x y z
N MET A 1 -6.14 8.07 2.99
CA MET A 1 -4.83 7.99 3.68
C MET A 1 -4.84 7.19 4.97
N ALA A 2 -5.49 7.64 6.06
CA ALA A 2 -5.40 6.95 7.36
C ALA A 2 -5.81 5.45 7.31
N TRP A 3 -6.82 5.12 6.52
CA TRP A 3 -7.26 3.74 6.32
C TRP A 3 -6.23 2.87 5.56
N LEU A 4 -5.49 3.45 4.59
CA LEU A 4 -4.50 2.72 3.78
C LEU A 4 -3.31 2.33 4.63
N VAL A 5 -2.85 3.27 5.46
CA VAL A 5 -1.81 3.03 6.46
C VAL A 5 -2.26 1.96 7.46
N LYS A 6 -3.52 2.01 7.92
CA LYS A 6 -4.07 0.95 8.78
C LYS A 6 -4.03 -0.41 8.08
N MET A 7 -4.40 -0.50 6.81
CA MET A 7 -4.33 -1.74 6.05
C MET A 7 -2.89 -2.23 5.85
N LEU A 8 -1.93 -1.34 5.58
CA LEU A 8 -0.50 -1.69 5.50
C LEU A 8 0.02 -2.25 6.83
N LYS A 9 -0.31 -1.60 7.95
CA LYS A 9 0.09 -2.05 9.29
C LYS A 9 -0.55 -3.36 9.72
N SER A 10 -1.74 -3.68 9.21
CA SER A 10 -2.46 -4.92 9.52
C SER A 10 -2.18 -6.07 8.54
N ALA A 11 -1.51 -5.81 7.41
CA ALA A 11 -1.18 -6.84 6.44
C ALA A 11 0.01 -7.66 6.93
N GLU A 12 -0.11 -8.99 6.89
CA GLU A 12 1.00 -9.89 7.24
C GLU A 12 2.12 -9.82 6.18
N PRO A 13 3.39 -9.62 6.58
CA PRO A 13 4.52 -9.69 5.67
C PRO A 13 4.72 -11.13 5.14
N PRO A 14 5.14 -11.31 3.87
CA PRO A 14 5.45 -10.27 2.87
C PRO A 14 4.19 -9.71 2.18
N ILE A 15 4.09 -8.38 2.11
CA ILE A 15 2.95 -7.71 1.49
C ILE A 15 3.21 -7.61 -0.02
N SER A 16 2.53 -8.43 -0.82
CA SER A 16 2.60 -8.31 -2.28
C SER A 16 1.88 -7.05 -2.75
N GLU A 17 2.57 -6.15 -3.45
CA GLU A 17 2.02 -4.90 -3.98
C GLU A 17 0.76 -5.17 -4.83
N LYS A 18 0.83 -6.12 -5.77
CA LYS A 18 -0.30 -6.46 -6.66
C LYS A 18 -1.55 -6.87 -5.87
N LYS A 19 -1.38 -7.75 -4.88
CA LYS A 19 -2.49 -8.22 -4.04
C LYS A 19 -3.03 -7.10 -3.17
N PHE A 20 -2.13 -6.34 -2.54
CA PHE A 20 -2.49 -5.24 -1.66
C PHE A 20 -3.26 -4.15 -2.40
N VAL A 21 -2.80 -3.77 -3.60
CA VAL A 21 -3.44 -2.77 -4.45
C VAL A 21 -4.84 -3.23 -4.87
N ALA A 22 -5.00 -4.47 -5.32
CA ALA A 22 -6.29 -5.01 -5.74
C ALA A 22 -7.30 -5.06 -4.59
N ILE A 23 -6.88 -5.57 -3.43
CA ILE A 23 -7.74 -5.68 -2.24
C ILE A 23 -8.12 -4.29 -1.71
N SER A 24 -7.16 -3.36 -1.66
CA SER A 24 -7.40 -2.00 -1.18
C SER A 24 -8.35 -1.23 -2.10
N ALA A 25 -8.17 -1.36 -3.42
CA ALA A 25 -9.06 -0.75 -4.42
C ALA A 25 -10.49 -1.26 -4.27
N TYR A 26 -10.65 -2.59 -4.12
CA TYR A 26 -11.96 -3.22 -3.92
C TYR A 26 -12.62 -2.78 -2.61
N ASN A 27 -11.91 -2.88 -1.48
CA ASN A 27 -12.46 -2.59 -0.16
C ASN A 27 -12.87 -1.12 0.04
N GLN A 28 -12.24 -0.19 -0.67
CA GLN A 28 -12.52 1.23 -0.55
C GLN A 28 -13.31 1.81 -1.72
N ALA A 29 -13.70 0.97 -2.69
CA ALA A 29 -14.38 1.38 -3.91
C ALA A 29 -13.64 2.53 -4.64
N VAL A 30 -12.31 2.44 -4.71
CA VAL A 30 -11.44 3.41 -5.42
C VAL A 30 -10.67 2.73 -6.54
N SER A 31 -10.19 3.51 -7.51
CA SER A 31 -9.40 2.99 -8.61
C SER A 31 -8.03 2.48 -8.15
N VAL A 32 -7.53 1.45 -8.84
CA VAL A 32 -6.16 0.93 -8.68
C VAL A 32 -5.12 2.03 -8.84
N THR A 33 -5.31 2.95 -9.81
CA THR A 33 -4.42 4.09 -10.02
C THR A 33 -4.30 4.96 -8.78
N LYS A 34 -5.42 5.25 -8.11
CA LYS A 34 -5.44 6.07 -6.90
C LYS A 34 -4.74 5.39 -5.72
N ILE A 35 -4.83 4.07 -5.62
CA ILE A 35 -4.05 3.32 -4.63
C ILE A 35 -2.55 3.44 -4.91
N ARG A 36 -2.13 3.31 -6.18
CA ARG A 36 -0.71 3.45 -6.57
C ARG A 36 -0.18 4.86 -6.28
N GLU A 37 -0.96 5.89 -6.57
CA GLU A 37 -0.62 7.27 -6.20
C GLU A 37 -0.41 7.41 -4.68
N TYR A 38 -1.26 6.79 -3.87
CA TYR A 38 -1.09 6.82 -2.41
C TYR A 38 0.13 6.05 -1.93
N LEU A 39 0.46 4.90 -2.55
CA LEU A 39 1.69 4.17 -2.23
C LEU A 39 2.94 4.97 -2.61
N ALA A 40 2.93 5.60 -3.79
CA ALA A 40 4.03 6.47 -4.24
C ALA A 40 4.25 7.63 -3.26
N LEU A 41 3.18 8.28 -2.78
CA LEU A 41 3.31 9.33 -1.75
C LEU A 41 3.92 8.80 -0.43
N LEU A 42 3.66 7.55 -0.05
CA LEU A 42 4.25 6.95 1.14
C LEU A 42 5.72 6.56 0.93
N GLU A 43 6.10 6.17 -0.28
CA GLU A 43 7.49 5.96 -0.69
C GLU A 43 8.26 7.29 -0.69
N ASP A 44 7.68 8.35 -1.25
CA ASP A 44 8.26 9.71 -1.26
C ASP A 44 8.47 10.28 0.15
N MET A 45 7.64 9.86 1.11
CA MET A 45 7.76 10.22 2.53
C MET A 45 8.72 9.32 3.31
N GLU A 46 9.40 8.37 2.66
CA GLU A 46 10.32 7.40 3.25
C GLU A 46 9.70 6.51 4.35
N VAL A 47 8.37 6.36 4.37
CA VAL A 47 7.65 5.51 5.35
C VAL A 47 7.26 4.14 4.79
N LEU A 48 7.43 3.93 3.49
CA LEU A 48 7.15 2.70 2.78
C LEU A 48 8.30 2.38 1.82
N GLU A 49 8.71 1.13 1.77
CA GLU A 49 9.73 0.62 0.86
C GLU A 49 9.10 -0.45 -0.05
N ASN A 50 9.38 -0.38 -1.35
CA ASN A 50 8.92 -1.36 -2.33
C ASN A 50 10.11 -2.09 -2.94
N GLU A 51 10.43 -3.25 -2.39
CA GLU A 51 11.49 -4.11 -2.92
C GLU A 51 10.90 -5.10 -3.91
N LYS A 52 11.06 -4.81 -5.21
CA LYS A 52 10.66 -5.72 -6.32
C LYS A 52 9.20 -6.20 -6.25
N GLY A 53 8.28 -5.33 -5.80
CA GLY A 53 6.85 -5.65 -5.68
C GLY A 53 6.44 -6.25 -4.33
N VAL A 54 7.34 -6.22 -3.34
CA VAL A 54 7.05 -6.49 -1.92
C VAL A 54 7.06 -5.15 -1.18
N LEU A 55 5.90 -4.79 -0.64
CA LEU A 55 5.73 -3.61 0.19
C LEU A 55 6.19 -3.91 1.61
N LYS A 56 7.00 -3.02 2.15
CA LYS A 56 7.52 -3.09 3.50
C LYS A 56 7.28 -1.75 4.18
N TRP A 57 6.50 -1.80 5.25
CA TRP A 57 6.16 -0.63 6.02
C TRP A 57 7.30 -0.28 6.98
N LEU A 58 7.74 0.98 7.00
CA LEU A 58 8.88 1.46 7.80
C LEU A 58 8.46 2.37 8.99
N GLY A 59 7.18 2.76 9.13
CA GLY A 59 6.68 3.76 10.12
C GLY A 59 5.61 3.31 11.13
#